data_AF-A0AA50UE90-F1
#
_entry.id   AF-A0AA50UE90-F1
#
_cell.length_a   1.000
_cell.length_b   1.000
_cell.length_c   1.000
_cell.angle_alpha   90.00
_cell.angle_beta   90.00
_cell.angle_gamma   90.00
#
_symmetry.space_group_name_H-M   'P 1'
#
loop_
_entity.id
_entity.type
_entity.pdbx_description
1 polymer ?
#
loop_
_entity_poly.entity_id
_entity_poly.type
_entity_poly.pdbx_seq_one_letter_code
_entity_poly.pdbx_strand_id
1 'polypeptide(L)' 'GATSFTEAMRMGTEVYHHLKKIINNKFGLDSTAVGDEGGFAPNILNNKEALFLIQDAIKQAGYTG' A
#
# COMPACT_ATOMS: atom_id res chain seq x y z
N GLY A 1 8.63 11.35 -9.75
CA GLY A 1 9.16 9.96 -9.70
C GLY A 1 10.54 9.97 -9.07
N ALA A 2 11.07 8.80 -8.69
CA ALA A 2 12.38 8.66 -8.06
C ALA A 2 13.54 9.03 -9.00
N THR A 3 14.66 9.51 -8.44
CA THR A 3 15.88 9.88 -9.18
C THR A 3 16.97 8.81 -9.15
N SER A 4 16.81 7.78 -8.32
CA SER A 4 17.74 6.64 -8.21
C SER A 4 17.02 5.37 -7.78
N PHE A 5 17.66 4.22 -7.98
CA PHE A 5 17.12 2.93 -7.50
C PHE A 5 16.92 2.93 -5.98
N THR A 6 17.87 3.48 -5.23
CA THR A 6 17.79 3.63 -3.78
C THR A 6 16.57 4.43 -3.37
N GLU A 7 16.30 5.55 -4.06
CA GLU A 7 15.12 6.37 -3.79
C GLU A 7 13.84 5.64 -4.18
N ALA A 8 13.82 4.93 -5.31
CA ALA A 8 12.66 4.15 -5.74
C ALA A 8 12.30 3.06 -4.72
N MET A 9 13.29 2.35 -4.20
CA MET A 9 13.10 1.34 -3.15
C MET A 9 12.58 1.97 -1.85
N ARG A 10 13.10 3.13 -1.45
CA ARG A 10 12.61 3.88 -0.29
C ARG A 10 11.15 4.29 -0.46
N MET A 11 10.81 4.90 -1.61
CA MET A 11 9.44 5.30 -1.93
C MET A 11 8.49 4.11 -1.89
N GLY A 12 8.84 2.99 -2.54
CA GLY A 12 8.01 1.78 -2.55
C GLY A 12 7.79 1.18 -1.16
N THR A 13 8.84 1.15 -0.34
CA THR A 13 8.78 0.63 1.03
C THR A 13 7.87 1.49 1.92
N GLU A 14 8.00 2.81 1.82
CA GLU A 14 7.16 3.74 2.59
C GLU A 14 5.69 3.62 2.18
N VAL A 15 5.39 3.60 0.87
CA VAL A 15 4.02 3.37 0.36
C VAL A 15 3.45 2.05 0.86
N TYR A 16 4.23 0.97 0.84
CA TYR A 16 3.81 -0.34 1.35
C TYR A 16 3.45 -0.30 2.85
N HIS A 17 4.25 0.37 3.68
CA HIS A 17 3.94 0.54 5.11
C HIS A 17 2.71 1.42 5.36
N HIS A 18 2.50 2.47 4.57
CA HIS A 18 1.27 3.26 4.61
C HIS A 18 0.05 2.43 4.21
N LEU A 19 0.16 1.64 3.13
CA LEU A 19 -0.89 0.72 2.70
C LEU A 19 -1.27 -0.28 3.80
N LYS A 20 -0.27 -0.85 4.50
CA LYS A 20 -0.51 -1.73 5.66
C LYS A 20 -1.39 -1.07 6.72
N LYS A 21 -1.08 0.18 7.08
CA LYS A 21 -1.83 0.94 8.10
C LYS A 21 -3.26 1.19 7.64
N ILE A 22 -3.46 1.58 6.38
CA ILE A 22 -4.79 1.84 5.81
C ILE A 22 -5.62 0.55 5.82
N ILE A 23 -5.05 -0.57 5.37
CA ILE A 23 -5.73 -1.86 5.35
C ILE A 23 -6.09 -2.31 6.76
N ASN A 24 -5.18 -2.21 7.72
CA ASN A 24 -5.45 -2.55 9.12
C ASN A 24 -6.61 -1.71 9.68
N ASN A 25 -6.57 -0.40 9.45
CA ASN A 25 -7.59 0.52 9.95
C ASN A 25 -8.98 0.25 9.36
N LYS A 26 -9.05 -0.20 8.09
CA LYS A 26 -10.33 -0.38 7.38
C LYS A 26 -10.89 -1.80 7.49
N PHE A 27 -10.04 -2.82 7.47
CA PHE A 27 -10.43 -4.23 7.40
C PHE A 27 -9.95 -5.06 8.60
N GLY A 28 -9.30 -4.45 9.57
CA GLY A 28 -8.77 -5.11 10.77
C GLY A 28 -7.40 -5.75 10.59
N LEU A 29 -6.85 -6.24 11.71
CA LEU A 29 -5.47 -6.73 11.81
C LEU A 29 -5.19 -7.92 10.87
N ASP A 30 -6.15 -8.85 10.78
CA ASP A 30 -6.02 -10.08 10.00
C ASP A 30 -5.89 -9.80 8.49
N SER A 31 -6.37 -8.64 8.03
CA SER A 31 -6.29 -8.22 6.63
C SER A 31 -4.89 -7.74 6.22
N THR A 32 -3.93 -7.71 7.14
CA THR A 32 -2.52 -7.37 6.85
C THR A 32 -1.57 -8.57 6.78
N ALA A 33 -2.13 -9.79 6.76
CA ALA A 33 -1.38 -10.97 6.37
C ALA A 33 -0.84 -10.83 4.95
N VAL A 34 0.31 -11.46 4.69
CA VAL A 34 1.01 -11.38 3.40
C VAL A 34 0.84 -12.67 2.61
N GLY A 35 0.67 -12.55 1.31
CA GLY A 35 0.69 -13.69 0.37
C GLY A 35 2.12 -14.08 -0.02
N ASP A 36 2.25 -15.00 -0.98
CA ASP A 36 3.53 -15.58 -1.40
C ASP A 36 4.54 -14.56 -1.92
N GLU A 37 4.05 -13.48 -2.54
CA GLU A 37 4.88 -12.39 -3.07
C GLU A 37 5.02 -11.19 -2.08
N GLY A 38 4.54 -11.34 -0.85
CA GLY A 38 4.64 -10.32 0.19
C GLY A 38 3.57 -9.22 0.14
N GLY A 39 2.64 -9.25 -0.82
CA GLY A 39 1.50 -8.33 -0.90
C GLY A 39 0.43 -8.61 0.18
N PHE A 40 -0.34 -7.59 0.54
CA PHE A 40 -1.49 -7.75 1.45
C PHE A 40 -2.70 -8.32 0.73
N ALA A 41 -3.50 -9.13 1.44
CA ALA A 41 -4.72 -9.75 0.91
C ALA A 41 -5.98 -9.39 1.72
N PRO A 42 -6.38 -8.09 1.78
CA PRO A 42 -7.64 -7.70 2.39
C PRO A 42 -8.84 -8.28 1.62
N ASN A 43 -9.94 -8.50 2.32
CA ASN A 43 -11.18 -8.98 1.72
C ASN A 43 -11.89 -7.87 0.91
N ILE A 44 -11.38 -7.63 -0.31
CA ILE A 44 -11.91 -6.63 -1.24
C ILE A 44 -12.92 -7.30 -2.17
N LEU A 45 -14.11 -6.70 -2.27
CA LEU A 45 -15.18 -7.20 -3.15
C LEU A 45 -15.17 -6.56 -4.55
N ASN A 46 -14.48 -5.43 -4.71
CA ASN A 46 -14.44 -4.66 -5.94
C ASN A 46 -13.01 -4.19 -6.25
N ASN A 47 -12.50 -4.51 -7.44
CA ASN A 47 -11.16 -4.12 -7.89
C ASN A 47 -10.89 -2.60 -7.82
N LYS A 48 -11.91 -1.75 -7.98
CA LYS A 48 -11.75 -0.29 -7.84
C LYS A 48 -11.34 0.12 -6.43
N GLU A 49 -11.81 -0.60 -5.41
CA GLU A 49 -11.46 -0.33 -4.02
C GLU A 49 -9.96 -0.55 -3.77
N ALA A 50 -9.37 -1.58 -4.38
CA ALA A 50 -7.93 -1.81 -4.32
C ALA A 50 -7.14 -0.62 -4.89
N LEU A 51 -7.59 -0.08 -6.03
CA LEU A 51 -6.97 1.10 -6.64
C LEU A 51 -7.05 2.33 -5.72
N PHE A 52 -8.19 2.56 -5.06
CA PHE A 52 -8.33 3.67 -4.12
C PHE A 52 -7.44 3.52 -2.89
N LEU A 53 -7.30 2.30 -2.33
CA LEU A 53 -6.40 2.04 -1.21
C LEU A 53 -4.93 2.34 -1.58
N ILE A 54 -4.51 1.95 -2.79
CA ILE A 54 -3.17 2.24 -3.30
C ILE A 54 -2.97 3.75 -3.50
N GLN A 55 -3.96 4.45 -4.08
CA GLN A 55 -3.92 5.91 -4.23
C GLN A 55 -3.81 6.63 -2.88
N ASP A 56 -4.58 6.20 -1.88
CA ASP A 56 -4.51 6.76 -0.52
C ASP A 56 -3.15 6.50 0.13
N ALA A 57 -2.57 5.30 -0.07
CA ALA A 57 -1.24 4.98 0.44
C ALA A 57 -0.14 5.85 -0.19
N ILE A 58 -0.19 6.04 -1.52
CA ILE A 58 0.73 6.95 -2.25
C ILE A 58 0.60 8.38 -1.72
N LYS A 59 -0.64 8.83 -1.50
CA LYS A 59 -0.93 10.16 -0.97
C LYS A 59 -0.42 10.36 0.45
N GLN A 60 -0.65 9.40 1.33
CA GLN A 60 -0.17 9.47 2.72
C GLN A 60 1.36 9.38 2.83
N ALA A 61 2.01 8.68 1.89
CA ALA A 61 3.46 8.62 1.80
C ALA A 61 4.09 9.89 1.18
N GLY A 62 3.29 10.83 0.69
CA GLY A 62 3.78 12.10 0.12
C GLY A 62 4.31 11.99 -1.31
N TYR A 63 3.96 10.94 -2.05
CA TYR A 63 4.47 10.66 -3.40
C TYR A 63 3.44 10.89 -4.52
N THR A 64 2.51 11.82 -4.31
CA THR A 64 1.55 12.23 -5.35
C THR A 64 2.24 13.00 -6.47
N GLY A 65 1.80 12.78 -7.70
CA GLY A 65 2.26 13.50 -8.89
C GLY A 65 1.38 13.18 -10.10
#